data_AF-A0A920UUS1-F1
#
_entry.id   AF-A0A920UUS1-F1
#
_cell.length_a   1.000
_cell.length_b   1.000
_cell.length_c   1.000
_cell.angle_alpha   90.00
_cell.angle_beta   90.00
_cell.angle_gamma   90.00
#
_symmetry.space_group_name_H-M   'P 1'
#
loop_
_entity.id
_entity.type
_entity.pdbx_description
1 polymer ?
#
loop_
_entity_poly.entity_id
_entity_poly.type
_entity_poly.pdbx_seq_one_letter_code
_entity_poly.pdbx_strand_id
1 'polypeptide(L)'
;MEVLKAFRNKLELTAFEFFSDKAMSHVIAEKGLQRPFESICSFYALIEFENVAEQDLENAMELFEYCLERGWIVDGTISQSRAQAENLWRLREDISETIAKFSPYKNDISVKVSKVPEFLEELDALVTQVYPEFEIIWFGHIGDGNVHLNILKPEQLEIGKFYESCSKISEWVFDLVKKYGGSISAEHGIGILKKPFLQYSRSPAELEYMKSIKRIFDPHNIMNPGKLIDV
;
A
#
# COMPACT_ATOMS: atom_id res chain seq x y z
N MET A 1 -2.89 -13.89 -1.64
CA MET A 1 -1.49 -13.93 -2.15
C MET A 1 -1.19 -15.09 -3.10
N GLU A 2 -2.12 -15.99 -3.40
CA GLU A 2 -1.84 -17.14 -4.27
C GLU A 2 -1.61 -16.74 -5.74
N VAL A 3 -2.30 -15.70 -6.24
CA VAL A 3 -2.06 -15.15 -7.59
C VAL A 3 -0.61 -14.70 -7.77
N LEU A 4 -0.06 -13.93 -6.82
CA LEU A 4 1.34 -13.51 -6.85
C LEU A 4 2.31 -14.70 -6.94
N LYS A 5 2.07 -15.74 -6.13
CA LYS A 5 2.91 -16.94 -6.12
C LYS A 5 2.81 -17.69 -7.46
N ALA A 6 1.61 -17.82 -8.02
CA ALA A 6 1.40 -18.48 -9.30
C ALA A 6 2.17 -17.76 -10.42
N PHE A 7 2.03 -16.43 -10.52
CA PHE A 7 2.72 -15.66 -11.54
C PHE A 7 4.25 -15.71 -11.39
N ARG A 8 4.77 -15.55 -10.17
CA ARG A 8 6.22 -15.64 -9.90
C ARG A 8 6.84 -17.02 -10.18
N ASN A 9 6.03 -18.08 -10.30
CA ASN A 9 6.56 -19.42 -10.61
C ASN A 9 6.98 -19.57 -12.07
N LYS A 10 6.42 -18.79 -13.00
CA LYS A 10 6.72 -18.87 -14.44
C LYS A 10 7.18 -17.56 -15.07
N LEU A 11 7.05 -16.43 -14.37
CA LEU A 11 7.38 -15.10 -14.89
C LEU A 11 8.24 -14.30 -13.92
N GLU A 12 9.18 -13.55 -14.49
CA GLU A 12 9.87 -12.47 -13.77
C GLU A 12 9.01 -11.21 -13.80
N LEU A 13 8.42 -10.88 -12.66
CA LEU A 13 7.54 -9.72 -12.54
C LEU A 13 8.35 -8.47 -12.21
N THR A 14 8.11 -7.38 -12.93
CA THR A 14 8.64 -6.05 -12.62
C THR A 14 7.74 -5.31 -11.62
N ALA A 15 6.44 -5.58 -11.64
CA ALA A 15 5.49 -5.03 -10.67
C ALA A 15 4.38 -6.01 -10.29
N PHE A 16 3.92 -5.90 -9.04
CA PHE A 16 2.68 -6.52 -8.58
C PHE A 16 2.02 -5.59 -7.57
N GLU A 17 1.16 -4.73 -8.10
CA GLU A 17 0.43 -3.70 -7.38
C GLU A 17 -0.97 -4.20 -7.02
N PHE A 18 -1.57 -3.58 -6.00
CA PHE A 18 -3.00 -3.73 -5.73
C PHE A 18 -3.66 -2.39 -5.45
N PHE A 19 -4.98 -2.35 -5.62
CA PHE A 19 -5.82 -1.24 -5.20
C PHE A 19 -7.28 -1.68 -5.03
N SER A 20 -8.00 -1.00 -4.14
CA SER A 20 -9.43 -1.24 -3.88
C SER A 20 -10.33 -0.65 -4.96
N ASP A 21 -11.57 -1.17 -5.10
CA ASP A 21 -12.57 -0.57 -6.00
C ASP A 21 -12.89 0.89 -5.65
N LYS A 22 -12.85 1.22 -4.36
CA LYS A 22 -13.00 2.61 -3.90
C LYS A 22 -11.90 3.48 -4.52
N ALA A 23 -10.64 3.04 -4.47
CA ALA A 23 -9.52 3.75 -5.08
C ALA A 23 -9.72 3.94 -6.60
N MET A 24 -10.04 2.87 -7.31
CA MET A 24 -10.26 2.91 -8.76
C MET A 24 -11.45 3.81 -9.14
N SER A 25 -12.52 3.77 -8.35
CA SER A 25 -13.73 4.58 -8.56
C SER A 25 -13.43 6.08 -8.45
N HIS A 26 -12.62 6.48 -7.48
CA HIS A 26 -12.14 7.87 -7.37
C HIS A 26 -11.37 8.27 -8.64
N VAL A 27 -10.41 7.45 -9.08
CA VAL A 27 -9.60 7.74 -10.27
C VAL A 27 -10.46 7.86 -11.53
N ILE A 28 -11.36 6.91 -11.76
CA ILE A 28 -12.28 6.94 -12.91
C ILE A 28 -13.15 8.20 -12.90
N ALA A 29 -13.72 8.54 -11.75
CA ALA A 29 -14.61 9.70 -11.62
C ALA A 29 -13.89 11.02 -11.89
N GLU A 30 -12.63 11.17 -11.48
CA GLU A 30 -11.87 12.41 -11.66
C GLU A 30 -11.13 12.49 -13.00
N LYS A 31 -10.49 11.39 -13.42
CA LYS A 31 -9.60 11.37 -14.59
C LYS A 31 -10.32 10.96 -15.88
N GLY A 32 -11.59 10.53 -15.79
CA GLY A 32 -12.38 10.08 -16.95
C GLY A 32 -11.86 8.80 -17.61
N LEU A 33 -11.08 8.00 -16.87
CA LEU A 33 -10.58 6.72 -17.35
C LEU A 33 -11.72 5.71 -17.49
N GLN A 34 -11.60 4.77 -18.42
CA GLN A 34 -12.55 3.68 -18.58
C GLN A 34 -12.21 2.53 -17.64
N ARG A 35 -13.24 1.80 -17.18
CA ARG A 35 -13.01 0.53 -16.47
C ARG A 35 -12.33 -0.45 -17.44
N PRO A 36 -11.33 -1.20 -16.98
CA PRO A 36 -10.61 -2.16 -17.83
C PRO A 36 -11.47 -3.38 -18.23
N PHE A 37 -12.51 -3.68 -17.44
CA PHE A 37 -13.46 -4.78 -17.64
C PHE A 37 -14.76 -4.53 -16.85
N GLU A 38 -15.81 -5.31 -17.10
CA GLU A 38 -17.17 -5.07 -16.57
C GLU A 38 -17.33 -5.46 -15.10
N SER A 39 -16.62 -6.50 -14.64
CA SER A 39 -16.77 -7.03 -13.29
C SER A 39 -16.30 -6.05 -12.21
N ILE A 40 -17.15 -5.82 -11.20
CA ILE A 40 -16.81 -5.01 -10.02
C ILE A 40 -16.31 -5.95 -8.93
N CYS A 41 -15.08 -5.71 -8.46
CA CYS A 41 -14.38 -6.55 -7.48
C CYS A 41 -13.90 -5.68 -6.33
N SER A 42 -13.92 -6.15 -5.08
CA SER A 42 -13.45 -5.35 -3.94
C SER A 42 -11.99 -4.86 -4.09
N PHE A 43 -11.16 -5.67 -4.75
CA PHE A 43 -9.75 -5.37 -5.01
C PHE A 43 -9.36 -5.76 -6.42
N TYR A 44 -8.35 -5.06 -6.93
CA TYR A 44 -7.73 -5.23 -8.23
C TYR A 44 -6.24 -5.46 -8.04
N ALA A 45 -5.63 -6.26 -8.92
CA ALA A 45 -4.19 -6.42 -9.02
C ALA A 45 -3.71 -5.93 -10.39
N LEU A 46 -2.60 -5.20 -10.43
CA LEU A 46 -1.91 -4.80 -11.64
C LEU A 46 -0.55 -5.50 -11.67
N ILE A 47 -0.34 -6.32 -12.68
CA ILE A 47 0.84 -7.17 -12.84
C ILE A 47 1.60 -6.67 -14.06
N GLU A 48 2.90 -6.46 -13.91
CA GLU A 48 3.79 -6.09 -15.00
C GLU A 48 4.96 -7.06 -15.08
N PHE A 49 5.35 -7.39 -16.31
CA PHE A 49 6.49 -8.22 -16.66
C PHE A 49 7.04 -7.78 -18.01
N GLU A 50 8.32 -8.06 -18.26
CA GLU A 50 8.90 -7.85 -19.58
C GLU A 50 8.50 -9.01 -20.51
N ASN A 51 7.98 -8.68 -21.69
CA ASN A 51 7.66 -9.67 -22.73
C ASN A 51 8.83 -9.75 -23.71
N VAL A 52 9.86 -10.52 -23.35
CA VAL A 52 11.11 -10.64 -24.12
C VAL A 52 11.03 -11.80 -25.11
N ALA A 53 10.37 -12.89 -24.73
CA ALA A 53 10.12 -14.06 -25.57
C ALA A 53 8.61 -14.29 -25.76
N GLU A 54 8.20 -14.86 -26.90
CA GLU A 54 6.78 -15.21 -27.15
C GLU A 54 6.17 -16.07 -26.02
N GLN A 55 7.00 -16.91 -25.39
CA GLN A 55 6.63 -17.75 -24.25
C GLN A 55 6.17 -16.97 -23.02
N ASP A 56 6.61 -15.72 -22.81
CA ASP A 56 6.25 -14.93 -21.64
C ASP A 56 4.76 -14.59 -21.65
N LEU A 57 4.25 -14.20 -22.82
CA LEU A 57 2.82 -13.92 -23.02
C LEU A 57 1.98 -15.21 -22.88
N GLU A 58 2.44 -16.32 -23.46
CA GLU A 58 1.76 -17.61 -23.31
C GLU A 58 1.70 -18.05 -21.84
N ASN A 59 2.82 -17.94 -21.10
CA ASN A 59 2.87 -18.22 -19.67
C ASN A 59 1.90 -17.33 -18.88
N ALA A 60 1.82 -16.03 -19.21
CA ALA A 60 0.89 -15.11 -18.55
C ALA A 60 -0.57 -15.52 -18.77
N MET A 61 -0.93 -15.92 -19.99
CA MET A 61 -2.27 -16.41 -20.33
C MET A 61 -2.59 -17.73 -19.60
N GLU A 62 -1.68 -18.70 -19.61
CA GLU A 62 -1.86 -19.96 -18.87
C GLU A 62 -2.05 -19.73 -17.37
N LEU A 63 -1.26 -18.82 -16.79
CA LEU A 63 -1.35 -18.47 -15.37
C LEU A 63 -2.65 -17.75 -15.03
N PHE A 64 -3.13 -16.89 -15.93
CA PHE A 64 -4.42 -16.23 -15.81
C PHE A 64 -5.57 -17.24 -15.83
N GLU A 65 -5.59 -18.15 -16.82
CA GLU A 65 -6.57 -19.24 -16.89
C GLU A 65 -6.54 -20.13 -15.63
N TYR A 66 -5.34 -20.52 -15.19
CA TYR A 66 -5.16 -21.28 -13.96
C TYR A 66 -5.74 -20.55 -12.74
N CYS A 67 -5.52 -19.23 -12.61
CA CYS A 67 -6.07 -18.46 -11.50
C CYS A 67 -7.59 -18.30 -11.58
N LEU A 68 -8.16 -18.19 -12.79
CA LEU A 68 -9.61 -18.17 -13.03
C LEU A 68 -10.25 -19.49 -12.61
N GLU A 69 -9.72 -20.62 -13.06
CA GLU A 69 -10.24 -21.96 -12.73
C GLU A 69 -10.23 -22.24 -11.22
N ARG A 70 -9.27 -21.67 -10.50
CA ARG A 70 -9.16 -21.76 -9.03
C ARG A 70 -10.10 -20.80 -8.30
N GLY A 71 -10.75 -19.88 -9.03
CA GLY A 71 -11.62 -18.85 -8.47
C GLY A 71 -10.87 -17.78 -7.68
N TRP A 72 -9.57 -17.59 -7.92
CA TRP A 72 -8.77 -16.57 -7.24
C TRP A 72 -8.88 -15.20 -7.91
N ILE A 73 -9.17 -15.20 -9.20
CA ILE A 73 -9.53 -14.03 -9.99
C ILE A 73 -10.87 -14.32 -10.66
N VAL A 74 -11.61 -13.26 -11.01
CA VAL A 74 -12.94 -13.38 -11.61
C VAL A 74 -13.02 -12.79 -13.01
N ASP A 75 -12.13 -11.86 -13.34
CA ASP A 75 -12.08 -11.14 -14.61
C ASP A 75 -10.69 -10.53 -14.78
N GLY A 76 -10.35 -10.10 -15.99
CA GLY A 76 -9.08 -9.43 -16.25
C GLY A 76 -8.89 -9.03 -17.71
N THR A 77 -7.90 -8.19 -17.94
CA THR A 77 -7.50 -7.74 -19.27
C THR A 77 -5.98 -7.68 -19.37
N ILE A 78 -5.47 -7.84 -20.58
CA ILE A 78 -4.05 -7.73 -20.89
C ILE A 78 -3.85 -6.69 -21.98
N SER A 79 -2.97 -5.72 -21.73
CA SER A 79 -2.71 -4.64 -22.67
C SER A 79 -2.12 -5.16 -23.98
N GLN A 80 -2.68 -4.72 -25.10
CA GLN A 80 -2.23 -5.04 -26.47
C GLN A 80 -1.42 -3.89 -27.11
N SER A 81 -1.23 -2.79 -26.38
CA SER A 81 -0.44 -1.66 -26.82
C SER A 81 0.12 -0.89 -25.64
N ARG A 82 1.18 -0.11 -25.88
CA ARG A 82 1.76 0.79 -24.89
C ARG A 82 0.74 1.77 -24.31
N ALA A 83 -0.14 2.33 -25.15
CA ALA A 83 -1.19 3.25 -24.69
C ALA A 83 -2.20 2.57 -23.75
N GLN A 84 -2.53 1.29 -24.00
CA GLN A 84 -3.35 0.51 -23.07
C GLN A 84 -2.62 0.23 -21.76
N ALA A 85 -1.34 -0.14 -21.82
CA ALA A 85 -0.53 -0.37 -20.62
C ALA A 85 -0.41 0.90 -19.76
N GLU A 86 -0.13 2.05 -20.37
CA GLU A 86 -0.10 3.35 -19.70
C GLU A 86 -1.45 3.68 -19.05
N ASN A 87 -2.58 3.43 -19.73
CA ASN A 87 -3.90 3.66 -19.15
C ASN A 87 -4.20 2.73 -17.96
N LEU A 88 -3.74 1.47 -17.98
CA LEU A 88 -3.86 0.56 -16.84
C LEU A 88 -3.04 1.06 -15.65
N TRP A 89 -1.80 1.51 -15.89
CA TRP A 89 -0.95 2.10 -14.86
C TRP A 89 -1.55 3.36 -14.25
N ARG A 90 -2.17 4.22 -15.05
CA ARG A 90 -2.84 5.42 -14.54
C ARG A 90 -3.95 5.11 -13.52
N LEU A 91 -4.63 3.95 -13.62
CA LEU A 91 -5.61 3.52 -12.59
C LEU A 91 -4.96 3.36 -11.21
N ARG A 92 -3.65 3.04 -11.16
CA ARG A 92 -2.86 2.84 -9.95
C ARG A 92 -2.06 4.09 -9.54
N GLU A 93 -1.45 4.77 -10.49
CA GLU A 93 -0.57 5.93 -10.22
C GLU A 93 -1.37 7.18 -9.84
N ASP A 94 -2.52 7.42 -10.49
CA ASP A 94 -3.32 8.63 -10.28
C ASP A 94 -4.09 8.60 -8.94
N ILE A 95 -4.07 7.48 -8.18
CA ILE A 95 -4.82 7.31 -6.93
C ILE A 95 -4.47 8.41 -5.92
N SER A 96 -3.17 8.59 -5.62
CA SER A 96 -2.74 9.52 -4.58
C SER A 96 -3.05 10.98 -4.89
N GLU A 97 -2.99 11.35 -6.17
CA GLU A 97 -3.33 12.69 -6.65
C GLU A 97 -4.85 12.92 -6.54
N THR A 98 -5.63 11.99 -7.06
CA THR A 98 -7.09 12.08 -7.11
C THR A 98 -7.72 12.23 -5.72
N ILE A 99 -7.21 11.47 -4.74
CA ILE A 99 -7.78 11.53 -3.39
C ILE A 99 -7.26 12.71 -2.55
N ALA A 100 -6.28 13.47 -3.05
CA ALA A 100 -5.63 14.54 -2.26
C ALA A 100 -6.62 15.63 -1.81
N LYS A 101 -7.63 15.93 -2.63
CA LYS A 101 -8.69 16.91 -2.33
C LYS A 101 -9.51 16.55 -1.09
N PHE A 102 -9.52 15.28 -0.67
CA PHE A 102 -10.22 14.81 0.53
C PHE A 102 -9.36 14.88 1.80
N SER A 103 -8.17 15.48 1.74
CA SER A 103 -7.24 15.58 2.88
C SER A 103 -7.00 14.23 3.58
N PRO A 104 -6.56 13.19 2.84
CA PRO A 104 -6.44 11.84 3.38
C PRO A 104 -5.43 11.78 4.52
N TYR A 105 -5.78 11.08 5.59
CA TYR A 105 -4.82 10.67 6.61
C TYR A 105 -4.07 9.43 6.11
N LYS A 106 -2.76 9.60 5.86
CA LYS A 106 -1.96 8.62 5.13
C LYS A 106 -1.08 7.78 6.06
N ASN A 107 -1.14 6.47 5.89
CA ASN A 107 -0.22 5.51 6.47
C ASN A 107 0.45 4.72 5.36
N ASP A 108 1.76 4.52 5.52
CA ASP A 108 2.64 3.78 4.62
C ASP A 108 3.35 2.74 5.47
N ILE A 109 2.94 1.48 5.34
CA ILE A 109 3.25 0.41 6.28
C ILE A 109 3.53 -0.88 5.52
N SER A 110 4.34 -1.76 6.10
CA SER A 110 4.60 -3.07 5.48
C SER A 110 4.55 -4.19 6.48
N VAL A 111 4.20 -5.38 6.01
CA VAL A 111 4.30 -6.65 6.73
C VAL A 111 4.93 -7.69 5.80
N LYS A 112 5.22 -8.90 6.32
CA LYS A 112 5.62 -10.00 5.44
C LYS A 112 4.54 -10.24 4.39
N VAL A 113 4.91 -10.41 3.13
CA VAL A 113 3.99 -10.68 2.00
C VAL A 113 2.96 -11.76 2.34
N SER A 114 3.38 -12.84 2.99
CA SER A 114 2.50 -13.96 3.39
C SER A 114 1.47 -13.62 4.47
N LYS A 115 1.58 -12.44 5.10
CA LYS A 115 0.73 -11.94 6.17
C LYS A 115 -0.14 -10.75 5.76
N VAL A 116 0.02 -10.25 4.53
CA VAL A 116 -0.77 -9.12 4.05
C VAL A 116 -2.28 -9.38 4.10
N PRO A 117 -2.81 -10.55 3.66
CA PRO A 117 -4.25 -10.78 3.71
C PRO A 117 -4.83 -10.70 5.12
N GLU A 118 -4.23 -11.43 6.08
CA GLU A 118 -4.71 -11.42 7.46
C GLU A 118 -4.55 -10.03 8.10
N PHE A 119 -3.47 -9.32 7.78
CA PHE A 119 -3.23 -7.96 8.23
C PHE A 119 -4.27 -6.96 7.71
N LEU A 120 -4.57 -6.98 6.41
CA LEU A 120 -5.57 -6.11 5.79
C LEU A 120 -6.97 -6.38 6.34
N GLU A 121 -7.35 -7.65 6.51
CA GLU A 121 -8.66 -8.01 7.06
C GLU A 121 -8.83 -7.51 8.49
N GLU A 122 -7.84 -7.73 9.36
CA GLU A 122 -7.90 -7.28 10.76
C GLU A 122 -7.91 -5.75 10.87
N LEU A 123 -7.12 -5.06 10.04
CA LEU A 123 -7.03 -3.61 10.06
C LEU A 123 -8.28 -2.94 9.47
N ASP A 124 -8.83 -3.45 8.36
CA ASP A 124 -10.06 -2.93 7.77
C ASP A 124 -11.25 -3.12 8.71
N ALA A 125 -11.34 -4.28 9.38
CA ALA A 125 -12.36 -4.54 10.41
C ALA A 125 -12.24 -3.57 11.60
N LEU A 126 -11.02 -3.34 12.09
CA LEU A 126 -10.75 -2.41 13.18
C LEU A 126 -11.18 -0.99 12.84
N VAL A 127 -10.75 -0.46 11.70
CA VAL A 127 -11.06 0.93 11.32
C VAL A 127 -12.56 1.08 11.05
N THR A 128 -13.16 0.13 10.33
CA THR A 128 -14.61 0.14 10.04
C THR A 128 -15.46 0.04 11.30
N GLN A 129 -15.03 -0.71 12.32
CA GLN A 129 -15.75 -0.82 13.59
C GLN A 129 -15.73 0.49 14.38
N VAL A 130 -14.60 1.20 14.39
CA VAL A 130 -14.46 2.42 15.21
C VAL A 130 -15.00 3.65 14.49
N TYR A 131 -14.81 3.75 13.17
CA TYR A 131 -15.20 4.89 12.36
C TYR A 131 -15.92 4.45 11.08
N PRO A 132 -17.17 3.97 11.19
CA PRO A 132 -17.95 3.48 10.04
C PRO A 132 -18.20 4.56 8.97
N GLU A 133 -18.09 5.83 9.33
CA GLU A 133 -18.24 6.97 8.43
C GLU A 133 -16.96 7.30 7.63
N PHE A 134 -15.82 6.69 7.96
CA PHE A 134 -14.56 6.94 7.26
C PHE A 134 -14.44 6.06 6.03
N GLU A 135 -14.12 6.69 4.90
CA GLU A 135 -13.82 5.96 3.69
C GLU A 135 -12.34 5.56 3.68
N ILE A 136 -12.10 4.25 3.65
CA ILE A 136 -10.77 3.66 3.58
C ILE A 136 -10.40 3.37 2.12
N ILE A 137 -9.25 3.87 1.69
CA ILE A 137 -8.67 3.66 0.37
C ILE A 137 -7.39 2.84 0.53
N TRP A 138 -7.44 1.62 0.01
CA TRP A 138 -6.32 0.69 -0.02
C TRP A 138 -5.66 0.65 -1.40
N PHE A 139 -4.33 0.69 -1.42
CA PHE A 139 -3.48 0.40 -2.58
C PHE A 139 -2.03 0.18 -2.16
N GLY A 140 -1.16 -0.27 -3.07
CA GLY A 140 0.28 -0.32 -2.83
C GLY A 140 1.00 -1.46 -3.53
N HIS A 141 2.26 -1.63 -3.14
CA HIS A 141 3.20 -2.60 -3.69
C HIS A 141 3.05 -3.95 -2.99
N ILE A 142 1.90 -4.62 -3.18
CA ILE A 142 1.59 -5.83 -2.39
C ILE A 142 2.58 -6.99 -2.65
N GLY A 143 3.31 -6.93 -3.77
CA GLY A 143 4.38 -7.87 -4.12
C GLY A 143 5.55 -7.92 -3.14
N ASP A 144 5.83 -6.85 -2.40
CA ASP A 144 6.88 -6.78 -1.36
C ASP A 144 6.31 -6.64 0.07
N GLY A 145 4.99 -6.49 0.18
CA GLY A 145 4.27 -6.42 1.45
C GLY A 145 4.02 -4.99 1.94
N ASN A 146 4.35 -3.98 1.13
CA ASN A 146 3.97 -2.59 1.37
C ASN A 146 2.49 -2.35 1.01
N VAL A 147 1.77 -1.71 1.93
CA VAL A 147 0.39 -1.29 1.76
C VAL A 147 0.23 0.15 2.22
N HIS A 148 -0.50 0.94 1.42
CA HIS A 148 -0.90 2.29 1.77
C HIS A 148 -2.35 2.28 2.28
N LEU A 149 -2.51 2.73 3.51
CA LEU A 149 -3.81 3.00 4.14
C LEU A 149 -4.06 4.50 4.08
N ASN A 150 -5.01 4.92 3.25
CA ASN A 150 -5.47 6.30 3.22
C ASN A 150 -6.92 6.39 3.72
N ILE A 151 -7.12 7.15 4.79
CA ILE A 151 -8.44 7.39 5.36
C ILE A 151 -8.91 8.76 4.88
N LEU A 152 -10.03 8.84 4.18
CA LEU A 152 -10.55 10.11 3.68
C LEU A 152 -11.34 10.84 4.77
N LYS A 153 -11.15 12.15 4.85
CA LYS A 153 -11.90 12.98 5.81
C LYS A 153 -13.36 13.10 5.34
N PRO A 154 -14.36 12.77 6.18
CA PRO A 154 -15.75 13.10 5.88
C PRO A 154 -15.92 14.61 5.67
N GLU A 155 -16.73 15.01 4.68
CA GLU A 155 -16.90 16.42 4.32
C GLU A 155 -17.31 17.29 5.52
N GLN A 156 -18.29 16.80 6.29
CA GLN A 156 -18.88 17.48 7.45
C GLN A 156 -17.98 17.48 8.70
N LEU A 157 -16.89 16.68 8.72
CA LEU A 157 -16.01 16.60 9.87
C LEU A 157 -14.93 17.69 9.81
N GLU A 158 -14.82 18.45 10.89
CA GLU A 158 -13.76 19.45 11.06
C GLU A 158 -12.38 18.77 11.06
N ILE A 159 -11.39 19.41 10.43
CA ILE A 159 -10.08 18.80 10.15
C ILE A 159 -9.31 18.45 11.43
N GLY A 160 -9.34 19.28 12.46
CA GLY A 160 -8.74 19.01 13.76
C GLY A 160 -9.33 17.78 14.44
N LYS A 161 -10.66 17.66 14.48
CA LYS A 161 -11.34 16.46 15.00
C LYS A 161 -11.04 15.20 14.21
N PHE A 162 -10.91 15.33 12.89
CA PHE A 162 -10.48 14.22 12.04
C PHE A 162 -9.07 13.76 12.40
N TYR A 163 -8.11 14.68 12.54
CA TYR A 163 -6.75 14.34 12.95
C TYR A 163 -6.69 13.71 14.35
N GLU A 164 -7.49 14.19 15.31
CA GLU A 164 -7.57 13.57 16.64
C GLU A 164 -8.06 12.11 16.55
N SER A 165 -9.08 11.88 15.73
CA SER A 165 -9.64 10.54 15.49
C SER A 165 -8.61 9.62 14.84
N CYS A 166 -7.93 10.09 13.79
CA CYS A 166 -6.90 9.34 13.10
C CYS A 166 -5.63 9.10 13.94
N SER A 167 -5.27 10.01 14.85
CA SER A 167 -4.13 9.80 15.74
C SER A 167 -4.33 8.57 16.64
N LYS A 168 -5.57 8.30 17.08
CA LYS A 168 -5.91 7.08 17.83
C LYS A 168 -5.82 5.84 16.94
N ILE A 169 -6.26 5.95 15.68
CA ILE A 169 -6.14 4.88 14.69
C ILE A 169 -4.67 4.51 14.48
N SER A 170 -3.77 5.48 14.38
CA SER A 170 -2.35 5.23 14.15
C SER A 170 -1.71 4.35 15.23
N GLU A 171 -2.06 4.55 16.51
CA GLU A 171 -1.56 3.67 17.59
C GLU A 171 -2.01 2.22 17.38
N TRP A 172 -3.29 2.00 17.08
CA TRP A 172 -3.79 0.65 16.82
C TRP A 172 -3.24 0.02 15.54
N VAL A 173 -3.08 0.82 14.47
CA VAL A 173 -2.40 0.41 13.23
C VAL A 173 -0.98 -0.05 13.56
N PHE A 174 -0.24 0.72 14.36
CA PHE A 174 1.14 0.40 14.68
C PHE A 174 1.27 -0.80 15.63
N ASP A 175 0.31 -1.00 16.53
CA ASP A 175 0.19 -2.24 17.30
C ASP A 175 0.00 -3.46 16.40
N LEU A 176 -0.87 -3.36 15.39
CA LEU A 176 -1.04 -4.42 14.40
C LEU A 176 0.24 -4.63 13.58
N VAL A 177 0.86 -3.56 13.09
CA VAL A 177 2.15 -3.65 12.39
C VAL A 177 3.18 -4.40 13.24
N LYS A 178 3.28 -4.07 14.53
CA LYS A 178 4.17 -4.76 15.47
C LYS A 178 3.79 -6.23 15.67
N LYS A 179 2.49 -6.54 15.85
CA LYS A 179 1.96 -7.91 15.95
C LYS A 179 2.36 -8.77 14.75
N TYR A 180 2.31 -8.20 13.56
CA TYR A 180 2.67 -8.88 12.31
C TYR A 180 4.17 -8.79 11.95
N GLY A 181 5.00 -8.20 12.83
CA GLY A 181 6.44 -8.05 12.63
C GLY A 181 6.80 -7.17 11.42
N GLY A 182 6.03 -6.11 11.21
CA GLY A 182 6.12 -5.19 10.09
C GLY A 182 6.86 -3.88 10.35
N SER A 183 6.78 -2.96 9.39
CA SER A 183 7.32 -1.60 9.45
C SER A 183 6.22 -0.54 9.46
N ILE A 184 6.32 0.45 10.36
CA ILE A 184 5.44 1.64 10.38
C ILE A 184 5.77 2.65 9.25
N SER A 185 6.85 2.41 8.53
CA SER A 185 7.24 3.17 7.34
C SER A 185 7.95 2.26 6.37
N ALA A 186 7.28 1.95 5.26
CA ALA A 186 7.83 1.10 4.22
C ALA A 186 8.81 1.90 3.36
N GLU A 187 8.40 3.08 2.90
CA GLU A 187 9.12 3.88 1.90
C GLU A 187 9.33 5.33 2.33
N HIS A 188 8.36 5.93 3.01
CA HIS A 188 8.35 7.39 3.25
C HIS A 188 9.33 7.86 4.34
N GLY A 189 10.03 6.93 4.99
CA GLY A 189 10.95 7.22 6.09
C GLY A 189 10.25 7.69 7.37
N ILE A 190 11.03 8.12 8.37
CA ILE A 190 10.52 8.40 9.72
C ILE A 190 10.31 9.90 9.96
N GLY A 191 11.31 10.71 9.62
CA GLY A 191 11.28 12.15 9.81
C GLY A 191 11.00 12.56 11.26
N ILE A 192 10.19 13.62 11.43
CA ILE A 192 9.70 14.06 12.75
C ILE A 192 8.42 13.31 13.10
N LEU A 193 7.53 13.16 12.12
CA LEU A 193 6.17 12.67 12.30
C LEU A 193 6.11 11.25 12.87
N LYS A 194 6.90 10.31 12.32
CA LYS A 194 6.88 8.91 12.73
C LYS A 194 7.90 8.59 13.84
N LYS A 195 8.76 9.54 14.23
CA LYS A 195 9.81 9.33 15.24
C LYS A 195 9.27 8.78 16.57
N PRO A 196 8.16 9.31 17.14
CA PRO A 196 7.61 8.79 18.40
C PRO A 196 7.17 7.31 18.34
N PHE A 197 6.97 6.78 17.14
CA PHE A 197 6.43 5.44 16.90
C PHE A 197 7.50 4.42 16.50
N LEU A 198 8.78 4.80 16.45
CA LEU A 198 9.86 3.90 15.99
C LEU A 198 9.92 2.55 16.73
N GLN A 199 9.55 2.54 18.02
CA GLN A 199 9.50 1.35 18.87
C GLN A 199 8.52 0.25 18.39
N TYR A 200 7.60 0.57 17.48
CA TYR A 200 6.71 -0.42 16.87
C TYR A 200 7.41 -1.28 15.81
N SER A 201 8.55 -0.81 15.27
CA SER A 201 9.30 -1.53 14.22
C SER A 201 10.78 -1.76 14.56
N ARG A 202 11.28 -1.14 15.63
CA ARG A 202 12.67 -1.26 16.07
C ARG A 202 12.74 -1.60 17.55
N SER A 203 13.60 -2.56 17.87
CA SER A 203 13.95 -2.90 19.24
C SER A 203 14.76 -1.78 19.92
N PRO A 204 14.77 -1.74 21.26
CA PRO A 204 15.62 -0.81 21.99
C PRO A 204 17.10 -0.90 21.60
N ALA A 205 17.61 -2.11 21.33
CA ALA A 205 19.00 -2.32 20.92
C ALA A 205 19.30 -1.69 19.55
N GLU A 206 18.41 -1.90 18.55
CA GLU A 206 18.55 -1.25 17.25
C GLU A 206 18.56 0.27 17.37
N LEU A 207 17.66 0.84 18.19
CA LEU A 207 17.60 2.29 18.40
C LEU A 207 18.89 2.84 19.04
N GLU A 208 19.49 2.12 19.99
CA GLU A 208 20.78 2.51 20.57
C GLU A 208 21.92 2.42 19.57
N TYR A 209 21.92 1.44 18.67
CA TYR A 209 22.90 1.37 17.58
C TYR A 209 22.76 2.55 16.62
N MET A 210 21.54 2.92 16.24
CA MET A 210 21.28 4.08 15.39
C MET A 210 21.79 5.37 16.04
N LYS A 211 21.52 5.58 17.34
CA LYS A 211 22.04 6.73 18.09
C LYS A 211 23.55 6.76 18.16
N SER A 212 24.16 5.59 18.38
CA SER A 212 25.62 5.45 18.46
C SER A 212 26.29 5.81 17.13
N ILE A 213 25.75 5.34 16.00
CA ILE A 213 26.20 5.72 14.66
C ILE A 213 26.07 7.23 14.45
N LYS A 214 24.92 7.81 14.78
CA LYS A 214 24.67 9.25 14.64
C LYS A 214 25.68 10.09 15.42
N ARG A 215 26.03 9.71 16.65
CA ARG A 215 27.03 10.42 17.47
C ARG A 215 28.45 10.35 16.90
N ILE A 216 28.81 9.25 16.23
CA ILE A 216 30.14 9.10 15.59
C ILE A 216 30.27 10.04 14.39
N PHE A 217 29.25 10.10 13.54
CA PHE A 217 29.32 10.87 12.28
C PHE A 217 28.85 12.32 12.42
N ASP A 218 28.07 12.66 13.44
CA ASP A 218 27.60 14.02 13.72
C ASP A 218 27.74 14.36 15.22
N PRO A 219 28.97 14.49 15.73
CA PRO A 219 29.24 14.72 17.15
C PRO A 219 28.72 16.06 17.68
N HIS A 220 28.43 17.02 16.79
CA HIS A 220 27.87 18.32 17.13
C HIS A 220 26.36 18.43 16.87
N ASN A 221 25.72 17.34 16.45
CA ASN A 221 24.28 17.25 16.15
C ASN A 221 23.78 18.36 15.19
N ILE A 222 24.56 18.69 14.16
CA ILE A 222 24.22 19.75 13.19
C ILE A 222 23.55 19.21 11.93
N MET A 223 23.63 17.90 11.67
CA MET A 223 23.03 17.27 10.50
C MET A 223 21.58 16.88 10.77
N ASN A 224 20.65 17.80 10.49
CA ASN A 224 19.21 17.57 10.52
C ASN A 224 18.66 17.17 11.92
N PRO A 225 18.92 17.97 12.96
CA PRO A 225 18.56 17.62 14.34
C PRO A 225 17.05 17.44 14.55
N GLY A 226 16.69 16.58 15.49
CA GLY A 226 15.30 16.32 15.88
C GLY A 226 14.52 15.39 14.94
N LYS A 227 15.11 14.94 13.83
CA LYS A 227 14.51 13.98 12.89
C LYS A 227 15.11 12.59 13.07
N LEU A 228 14.32 11.55 12.79
CA LEU A 228 14.65 10.12 12.92
C LEU A 228 14.93 9.66 14.36
N ILE A 229 15.94 10.20 15.02
CA ILE A 229 16.34 9.86 16.39
C ILE A 229 16.90 11.10 17.09
N ASP A 230 16.72 11.17 18.40
CA ASP A 230 17.35 12.18 19.24
C ASP A 230 18.61 11.59 19.89
N VAL A 231 19.74 12.33 19.84
CA VAL A 231 21.06 11.91 20.33
C VAL A 231 21.64 12.82 21.39
#